data_AF-A0A6A4PIJ6-F1
#
_entry.id   AF-A0A6A4PIJ6-F1
#
_cell.length_a   1.000
_cell.length_b   1.000
_cell.length_c   1.000
_cell.angle_alpha   90.00
_cell.angle_beta   90.00
_cell.angle_gamma   90.00
#
_symmetry.space_group_name_H-M   'P 1'
#
loop_
_entity.id
_entity.type
_entity.pdbx_description
1 polymer ?
#
loop_
_entity_poly.entity_id
_entity_poly.type
_entity_poly.pdbx_seq_one_letter_code
_entity_poly.pdbx_strand_id
1 'polypeptide(L)'
;MDLDNFRSILDSASVDVWTLIDAALTVASVDYADEFKRRRDGIAERLYKSASASSPCRNGVQNNNTKIEKLLEEELNPHGVLFDDENKNKNNNILEIKKQLECPNQSEDTLVELLHNLDHIDITYEALEGTDIGRHVNKLRKHSSNDVRRLVKLLIRFWKHSMILF
;
A
#
# COMPACT_ATOMS: atom_id res chain seq x y z
N MET A 1 22.46 -26.70 -0.67
CA MET A 1 23.17 -26.21 0.52
C MET A 1 22.33 -26.61 1.72
N ASP A 2 22.94 -27.26 2.69
CA ASP A 2 22.36 -27.64 3.99
C ASP A 2 22.35 -26.44 4.95
N LEU A 3 21.52 -26.54 6.01
CA LEU A 3 21.29 -25.41 6.93
C LEU A 3 22.53 -25.04 7.74
N ASP A 4 23.37 -26.01 8.10
CA ASP A 4 24.53 -25.76 8.95
C ASP A 4 25.66 -25.11 8.16
N ASN A 5 25.89 -25.54 6.92
CA ASN A 5 26.77 -24.84 6.00
C ASN A 5 26.31 -23.40 5.72
N PHE A 6 25.00 -23.17 5.52
CA PHE A 6 24.47 -21.82 5.33
C PHE A 6 24.67 -20.91 6.55
N ARG A 7 24.45 -21.43 7.76
CA ARG A 7 24.71 -20.71 9.02
C ARG A 7 26.18 -20.37 9.19
N SER A 8 27.08 -21.29 8.84
CA SER A 8 28.53 -21.05 8.90
C SER A 8 28.97 -19.93 7.96
N ILE A 9 28.37 -19.85 6.76
CA ILE A 9 28.65 -18.76 5.82
C ILE A 9 28.20 -17.42 6.40
N LEU A 10 26.98 -17.34 6.93
CA LEU A 10 26.47 -16.12 7.57
C LEU A 10 27.34 -15.67 8.75
N ASP A 11 27.75 -16.62 9.60
CA ASP A 11 28.62 -16.35 10.75
C ASP A 11 29.99 -15.84 10.31
N SER A 12 30.59 -16.47 9.30
CA SER A 12 31.88 -16.04 8.73
C SER A 12 31.82 -14.68 8.04
N ALA A 13 30.69 -14.36 7.41
CA ALA A 13 30.46 -13.07 6.78
C ALA A 13 30.05 -11.99 7.79
N SER A 14 29.72 -12.37 9.04
CA SER A 14 29.12 -11.49 10.05
C SER A 14 27.86 -10.76 9.58
N VAL A 15 27.07 -11.38 8.70
CA VAL A 15 25.84 -10.82 8.13
C VAL A 15 24.65 -11.62 8.62
N ASP A 16 23.57 -10.95 9.04
CA ASP A 16 22.34 -11.63 9.40
C ASP A 16 21.56 -12.10 8.16
N VAL A 17 20.64 -13.05 8.38
CA VAL A 17 19.86 -13.66 7.30
C VAL A 17 19.10 -12.61 6.48
N TRP A 18 18.53 -11.58 7.12
CA TRP A 18 17.73 -10.57 6.43
C TRP A 18 18.60 -9.64 5.59
N THR A 19 19.72 -9.17 6.14
CA THR A 19 20.68 -8.37 5.38
C THR A 19 21.23 -9.13 4.17
N LEU A 20 21.50 -10.44 4.31
CA LEU A 20 21.94 -11.25 3.18
C LEU A 20 20.82 -11.41 2.14
N ILE A 21 19.57 -11.60 2.57
CA ILE A 21 18.41 -11.65 1.66
C ILE A 21 18.31 -10.35 0.87
N ASP A 22 18.31 -9.19 1.54
CA ASP A 22 18.17 -7.89 0.86
C ASP A 22 19.32 -7.62 -0.12
N ALA A 23 20.56 -7.94 0.27
CA ALA A 23 21.71 -7.85 -0.62
C ALA A 23 21.59 -8.79 -1.83
N ALA A 24 21.17 -10.03 -1.61
CA ALA A 24 20.97 -11.00 -2.69
C ALA A 24 19.83 -10.62 -3.63
N LEU A 25 18.71 -10.09 -3.11
CA LEU A 25 17.61 -9.56 -3.91
C LEU A 25 18.08 -8.37 -4.75
N THR A 26 18.85 -7.46 -4.17
CA THR A 26 19.40 -6.30 -4.86
C THR A 26 20.31 -6.72 -6.01
N VAL A 27 21.31 -7.56 -5.75
CA VAL A 27 22.23 -8.08 -6.79
C VAL A 27 21.46 -8.85 -7.87
N ALA A 28 20.53 -9.73 -7.47
CA ALA A 28 19.72 -10.50 -8.42
C ALA A 28 18.84 -9.61 -9.31
N SER A 29 18.32 -8.51 -8.77
CA SER A 29 17.49 -7.57 -9.54
C SER A 29 18.28 -6.81 -10.60
N VAL A 30 19.55 -6.49 -10.32
CA VAL A 30 20.42 -5.73 -11.23
C VAL A 30 21.04 -6.64 -12.28
N ASP A 31 21.60 -7.77 -11.86
CA ASP A 31 22.42 -8.61 -12.74
C ASP A 31 21.62 -9.73 -13.43
N TYR A 32 20.45 -10.08 -12.90
CA TYR A 32 19.67 -11.25 -13.33
C TYR A 32 18.16 -10.98 -13.46
N ALA A 33 17.76 -9.77 -13.88
CA ALA A 33 16.38 -9.27 -13.83
C ALA A 33 15.29 -10.27 -14.31
N ASP A 34 15.43 -10.86 -15.50
CA ASP A 34 14.43 -11.79 -16.06
C ASP A 34 14.34 -13.11 -15.28
N GLU A 35 15.49 -13.64 -14.85
CA GLU A 35 15.54 -14.86 -14.05
C GLU A 35 15.02 -14.62 -12.64
N PHE A 36 15.40 -13.48 -12.04
CA PHE A 36 14.92 -13.03 -10.76
C PHE A 36 13.39 -12.92 -10.75
N LYS A 37 12.80 -12.31 -11.78
CA LYS A 37 11.34 -12.22 -11.93
C LYS A 37 10.68 -13.61 -11.96
N ARG A 38 11.17 -14.52 -12.81
CA ARG A 38 10.65 -15.90 -12.90
C ARG A 38 10.76 -16.64 -11.56
N ARG A 39 11.90 -16.53 -10.88
CA ARG A 39 12.13 -17.20 -9.59
C ARG A 39 11.27 -16.62 -8.48
N ARG A 40 11.12 -15.28 -8.44
CA ARG A 40 10.26 -14.57 -7.49
C ARG A 40 8.81 -15.01 -7.63
N ASP A 41 8.29 -15.06 -8.85
CA ASP A 41 6.91 -15.44 -9.12
C ASP A 41 6.67 -16.91 -8.68
N GLY A 42 7.63 -17.81 -8.92
CA GLY A 42 7.57 -19.20 -8.43
C GLY A 42 7.74 -19.36 -6.91
N ILE A 43 8.39 -18.42 -6.22
CA ILE A 43 8.43 -18.37 -4.75
C ILE A 43 7.07 -17.90 -4.21
N ALA A 44 6.53 -16.80 -4.75
CA ALA A 44 5.22 -16.28 -4.37
C ALA A 44 4.12 -17.34 -4.54
N GLU A 45 4.08 -18.01 -5.70
CA GLU A 45 3.11 -19.09 -5.95
C GLU A 45 3.17 -20.18 -4.86
N ARG A 46 4.37 -20.58 -4.42
CA ARG A 46 4.53 -21.59 -3.37
C ARG A 46 4.08 -21.10 -2.01
N LEU A 47 4.37 -19.85 -1.65
CA LEU A 47 3.93 -19.25 -0.40
C LEU A 47 2.39 -19.17 -0.34
N TYR A 48 1.76 -18.66 -1.41
CA TYR A 48 0.32 -18.51 -1.47
C TYR A 48 -0.42 -19.84 -1.65
N LYS A 49 0.10 -20.80 -2.44
CA LYS A 49 -0.45 -22.17 -2.50
C LYS A 49 -0.34 -22.88 -1.17
N SER A 50 0.81 -22.78 -0.49
CA SER A 50 1.02 -23.40 0.82
C SER A 50 0.16 -22.76 1.92
N ALA A 51 -0.15 -21.45 1.82
CA ALA A 51 -1.06 -20.76 2.72
C ALA A 51 -2.55 -21.10 2.46
N SER A 52 -2.90 -21.52 1.25
CA SER A 52 -4.28 -21.88 0.87
C SER A 52 -4.70 -23.31 1.26
N ALA A 53 -3.79 -24.15 1.77
CA ALA A 53 -4.08 -25.54 2.14
C ALA A 53 -4.99 -25.70 3.38
N SER A 54 -5.37 -24.62 4.05
CA SER A 54 -6.37 -24.62 5.14
C SER A 54 -7.72 -24.06 4.69
N SER A 55 -8.40 -24.72 3.74
CA SER A 55 -9.87 -24.90 3.71
C SER A 55 -10.36 -25.58 2.42
N PRO A 56 -11.03 -26.74 2.51
CA PRO A 56 -11.84 -27.27 1.41
C PRO A 56 -13.22 -26.58 1.42
N CYS A 57 -13.44 -25.64 0.51
CA CYS A 57 -14.80 -25.26 0.10
C CYS A 57 -14.87 -25.22 -1.43
N ARG A 58 -15.46 -26.30 -1.93
CA ARG A 58 -15.86 -26.67 -3.27
C ARG A 58 -16.81 -25.62 -3.88
N ASN A 59 -16.59 -25.21 -5.12
CA ASN A 59 -17.51 -25.39 -6.25
C ASN A 59 -16.98 -24.64 -7.49
N GLY A 60 -16.67 -25.41 -8.53
CA GLY A 60 -16.36 -24.86 -9.84
C GLY A 60 -17.61 -24.39 -10.57
N VAL A 61 -17.45 -23.34 -11.38
CA VAL A 61 -18.21 -23.15 -12.60
C VAL A 61 -17.22 -22.77 -13.68
N GLN A 62 -16.96 -23.71 -14.57
CA GLN A 62 -16.36 -23.44 -15.87
C GLN A 62 -17.38 -22.62 -16.66
N ASN A 63 -16.97 -21.47 -17.21
CA ASN A 63 -17.63 -20.96 -18.39
C ASN A 63 -16.60 -20.28 -19.30
N ASN A 64 -16.20 -21.01 -20.34
CA ASN A 64 -15.55 -20.44 -21.50
C ASN A 64 -16.60 -19.65 -22.27
N ASN A 65 -16.27 -18.42 -22.69
CA ASN A 65 -16.59 -17.87 -24.02
C ASN A 65 -16.05 -16.42 -24.15
N THR A 66 -14.90 -16.30 -24.81
CA THR A 66 -14.62 -15.36 -25.92
C THR A 66 -15.39 -14.02 -25.99
N LYS A 67 -14.81 -12.99 -25.39
CA LYS A 67 -14.65 -11.61 -25.89
C LYS A 67 -13.90 -10.86 -24.78
N ILE A 68 -12.67 -10.42 -24.97
CA ILE A 68 -12.37 -9.06 -25.40
C ILE A 68 -10.90 -9.06 -25.83
N GLU A 69 -10.66 -9.10 -27.14
CA GLU A 69 -9.52 -8.38 -27.70
C GLU A 69 -9.87 -6.89 -27.62
N LYS A 70 -9.21 -6.19 -26.69
CA LYS A 70 -8.76 -4.80 -26.79
C LYS A 70 -8.21 -4.39 -25.42
N LEU A 71 -7.09 -3.67 -25.45
CA LEU A 71 -6.30 -3.14 -24.32
C LEU A 71 -5.10 -4.01 -23.88
N LEU A 72 -4.41 -4.60 -24.85
CA LEU A 72 -2.95 -4.64 -24.80
C LEU A 72 -2.47 -3.40 -25.58
N GLU A 73 -1.47 -2.71 -25.05
CA GLU A 73 -0.86 -1.45 -25.53
C GLU A 73 -1.48 -0.17 -24.98
N GLU A 74 -1.26 0.09 -23.70
CA GLU A 74 -0.75 1.39 -23.29
C GLU A 74 0.08 1.23 -22.00
N GLU A 75 1.29 1.80 -22.07
CA GLU A 75 2.21 2.07 -20.96
C GLU A 75 3.05 0.92 -20.39
N LEU A 76 4.15 0.71 -21.11
CA LEU A 76 5.50 0.65 -20.55
C LEU A 76 5.62 1.37 -19.18
N ASN A 77 5.60 0.62 -18.08
CA ASN A 77 6.33 1.02 -16.88
C ASN A 77 7.15 -0.17 -16.36
N PRO A 78 8.42 -0.31 -16.78
CA PRO A 78 9.26 -1.45 -16.41
C PRO A 78 9.86 -1.30 -14.99
N HIS A 79 9.36 -0.37 -14.16
CA HIS A 79 9.74 -0.18 -12.77
C HIS A 79 8.48 0.09 -11.92
N GLY A 80 8.06 -0.89 -11.12
CA GLY A 80 6.84 -0.79 -10.32
C GLY A 80 6.72 -1.92 -9.30
N VAL A 81 7.72 -2.03 -8.42
CA VAL A 81 7.52 -2.06 -6.97
C VAL A 81 6.26 -2.85 -6.51
N LEU A 82 6.46 -4.10 -6.09
CA LEU A 82 5.50 -4.92 -5.33
C LEU A 82 5.23 -4.33 -3.93
N PHE A 83 4.68 -3.12 -3.84
CA PHE A 83 4.24 -2.50 -2.58
C PHE A 83 2.78 -2.02 -2.65
N ASP A 84 2.00 -2.60 -3.56
CA ASP A 84 0.73 -2.00 -3.94
C ASP A 84 -0.47 -2.50 -3.11
N ASP A 85 -0.36 -3.59 -2.32
CA ASP A 85 -1.52 -4.04 -1.54
C ASP A 85 -1.77 -3.17 -0.30
N GLU A 86 -0.71 -2.79 0.42
CA GLU A 86 -0.83 -1.95 1.62
C GLU A 86 -1.12 -0.49 1.27
N ASN A 87 -0.41 0.07 0.29
CA ASN A 87 -0.59 1.47 -0.11
C ASN A 87 -1.97 1.68 -0.77
N LYS A 88 -2.44 0.73 -1.57
CA LYS A 88 -3.81 0.74 -2.12
C LYS A 88 -4.86 0.60 -1.04
N ASN A 89 -4.64 -0.21 0.00
CA ASN A 89 -5.54 -0.28 1.15
C ASN A 89 -5.59 1.05 1.92
N LYS A 90 -4.45 1.70 2.15
CA LYS A 90 -4.38 3.05 2.76
C LYS A 90 -5.15 4.08 1.91
N ASN A 91 -4.96 4.08 0.59
CA ASN A 91 -5.66 4.98 -0.32
C ASN A 91 -7.18 4.73 -0.36
N ASN A 92 -7.60 3.46 -0.30
CA ASN A 92 -9.01 3.10 -0.20
C ASN A 92 -9.65 3.61 1.10
N ASN A 93 -8.95 3.50 2.23
CA ASN A 93 -9.41 4.03 3.51
C ASN A 93 -9.52 5.56 3.49
N ILE A 94 -8.53 6.26 2.90
CA ILE A 94 -8.58 7.72 2.72
C ILE A 94 -9.77 8.12 1.84
N LEU A 95 -10.04 7.38 0.76
CA LEU A 95 -11.18 7.64 -0.11
C LEU A 95 -12.53 7.42 0.60
N GLU A 96 -12.59 6.43 1.49
CA GLU A 96 -13.79 6.17 2.29
C GLU A 96 -14.01 7.29 3.32
N ILE A 97 -12.96 7.72 4.02
CA ILE A 97 -13.03 8.88 4.92
C ILE A 97 -13.47 10.12 4.14
N LYS A 98 -12.92 10.35 2.94
CA LYS A 98 -13.33 11.48 2.07
C LYS A 98 -14.84 11.50 1.84
N LYS A 99 -15.43 10.37 1.41
CA LYS A 99 -16.87 10.27 1.15
C LYS A 99 -17.70 10.59 2.39
N GLN A 100 -17.23 10.16 3.55
CA GLN A 100 -17.89 10.46 4.82
C GLN A 100 -17.79 11.94 5.17
N LEU A 101 -16.64 12.60 4.92
CA LEU A 101 -16.49 14.05 5.09
C LEU A 101 -17.29 14.89 4.08
N GLU A 102 -17.66 14.34 2.92
CA GLU A 102 -18.54 15.00 1.95
C GLU A 102 -20.01 15.05 2.41
N CYS A 103 -20.40 14.21 3.37
CA CYS A 103 -21.76 14.15 3.86
C CYS A 103 -22.07 15.35 4.78
N PRO A 104 -23.03 16.23 4.44
CA PRO A 104 -23.30 17.46 5.19
C PRO A 104 -23.97 17.25 6.55
N ASN A 105 -24.48 16.05 6.84
CA ASN A 105 -25.24 15.73 8.06
C ASN A 105 -24.44 14.85 9.06
N GLN A 106 -23.11 14.90 9.03
CA GLN A 106 -22.32 14.13 9.98
C GLN A 106 -22.33 14.76 11.37
N SER A 107 -22.42 13.92 12.40
CA SER A 107 -22.23 14.33 13.79
C SER A 107 -20.79 14.77 14.06
N GLU A 108 -20.63 15.71 14.97
CA GLU A 108 -19.33 16.23 15.40
C GLU A 108 -18.37 15.13 15.83
N ASP A 109 -18.85 14.16 16.62
CA ASP A 109 -18.05 13.03 17.10
C ASP A 109 -17.50 12.18 15.95
N THR A 110 -18.31 11.96 14.91
CA THR A 110 -17.91 11.20 13.72
C THR A 110 -16.86 11.95 12.91
N LEU A 111 -17.00 13.28 12.77
CA LEU A 111 -16.00 14.10 12.09
C LEU A 111 -14.65 14.09 12.85
N VAL A 112 -14.70 14.13 14.18
CA VAL A 112 -13.50 14.05 15.04
C VAL A 112 -12.81 12.69 14.88
N GLU A 113 -13.57 11.59 14.89
CA GLU A 113 -13.03 10.25 14.69
C GLU A 113 -12.39 10.08 13.31
N LEU A 114 -13.05 10.56 12.25
CA LEU A 114 -12.51 10.54 10.88
C LEU A 114 -11.23 11.37 10.74
N LEU A 115 -11.17 12.55 11.37
CA LEU A 115 -9.96 13.38 11.38
C LEU A 115 -8.83 12.75 12.19
N HIS A 116 -9.14 12.07 13.30
CA HIS A 116 -8.14 11.31 14.05
C HIS A 116 -7.63 10.11 13.28
N ASN A 117 -8.49 9.41 12.53
CA ASN A 117 -8.07 8.33 11.67
C ASN A 117 -7.12 8.83 10.57
N LEU A 118 -7.36 10.02 10.01
CA LEU A 118 -6.43 10.65 9.05
C LEU A 118 -5.08 11.05 9.67
N ASP A 119 -5.03 11.34 10.97
CA ASP A 119 -3.78 11.67 11.68
C ASP A 119 -2.91 10.41 11.93
N HIS A 120 -3.53 9.25 12.10
CA HIS A 120 -2.83 7.97 12.33
C HIS A 120 -2.47 7.23 11.04
N ILE A 121 -3.07 7.60 9.91
CA ILE A 121 -2.69 7.05 8.61
C ILE A 121 -1.52 7.87 8.08
N ASP A 122 -0.42 7.20 7.74
CA ASP A 122 0.69 7.79 6.98
C ASP A 122 0.20 8.13 5.57
N ILE A 123 -0.40 9.31 5.44
CA ILE A 123 -0.82 9.84 4.15
C ILE A 123 0.45 10.16 3.37
N THR A 124 0.48 9.77 2.10
CA THR A 124 1.54 10.15 1.15
C THR A 124 1.07 11.34 0.31
N TYR A 125 2.00 12.07 -0.32
CA TYR A 125 1.65 13.18 -1.22
C TYR A 125 0.75 12.68 -2.38
N GLU A 126 1.09 11.53 -2.98
CA GLU A 126 0.30 10.90 -4.04
C GLU A 126 -1.14 10.58 -3.59
N ALA A 127 -1.32 10.14 -2.34
CA ALA A 127 -2.65 9.91 -1.78
C ALA A 127 -3.41 11.22 -1.53
N LEU A 128 -2.72 12.26 -1.07
CA LEU A 128 -3.30 13.58 -0.80
C LEU A 128 -3.79 14.26 -2.10
N GLU A 129 -2.98 14.17 -3.17
CA GLU A 129 -3.29 14.66 -4.50
C GLU A 129 -4.36 13.80 -5.19
N GLY A 130 -4.17 12.48 -5.22
CA GLY A 130 -5.05 11.54 -5.91
C GLY A 130 -6.45 11.42 -5.31
N THR A 131 -6.59 11.56 -3.99
CA THR A 131 -7.91 11.51 -3.33
C THR A 131 -8.58 12.87 -3.22
N ASP A 132 -7.85 13.98 -3.39
CA ASP A 132 -8.31 15.35 -3.12
C ASP A 132 -8.91 15.52 -1.70
N ILE A 133 -8.45 14.70 -0.73
CA ILE A 133 -8.87 14.75 0.67
C ILE A 133 -8.47 16.09 1.31
N GLY A 134 -7.35 16.68 0.87
CA GLY A 134 -6.87 17.98 1.33
C GLY A 134 -7.90 19.10 1.15
N ARG A 135 -8.61 19.12 0.01
CA ARG A 135 -9.69 20.09 -0.25
C ARG A 135 -10.86 19.90 0.72
N HIS A 136 -11.23 18.66 1.00
CA HIS A 136 -12.35 18.30 1.88
C HIS A 136 -12.07 18.67 3.33
N VAL A 137 -10.89 18.32 3.82
CA VAL A 137 -10.42 18.72 5.15
C VAL A 137 -10.29 20.24 5.27
N ASN A 138 -9.83 20.94 4.23
CA ASN A 138 -9.74 22.40 4.25
C ASN A 138 -11.11 23.11 4.30
N LYS A 139 -12.19 22.50 3.76
CA LYS A 139 -13.56 23.03 3.93
C LYS A 139 -13.98 23.06 5.40
N LEU A 140 -13.54 22.07 6.18
CA LEU A 140 -13.83 21.95 7.62
C LEU A 140 -13.07 22.96 8.49
N ARG A 141 -12.16 23.76 7.91
CA ARG A 141 -11.44 24.82 8.63
C ARG A 141 -12.37 25.91 9.21
N LYS A 142 -13.57 26.05 8.67
CA LYS A 142 -14.61 26.99 9.13
C LYS A 142 -15.76 26.29 9.89
N HIS A 143 -15.58 25.04 10.29
CA HIS A 143 -16.61 24.27 10.99
C HIS A 143 -17.02 24.93 12.33
N SER A 144 -18.27 24.73 12.74
CA SER A 144 -18.86 25.30 13.98
C SER A 144 -18.19 24.74 15.24
N SER A 145 -17.87 23.44 15.25
CA SER A 145 -17.11 22.80 16.33
C SER A 145 -15.67 23.32 16.41
N ASN A 146 -15.26 23.65 17.64
CA ASN A 146 -13.89 24.06 17.94
C ASN A 146 -12.90 22.90 17.84
N ASP A 147 -13.31 21.69 18.21
CA ASP A 147 -12.45 20.51 18.20
C ASP A 147 -12.15 20.06 16.77
N VAL A 148 -13.18 19.97 15.92
CA VAL A 148 -13.01 19.73 14.48
C VAL A 148 -12.07 20.78 13.87
N ARG A 149 -12.28 22.07 14.17
CA ARG A 149 -11.44 23.15 13.66
C ARG A 149 -9.98 23.05 14.13
N ARG A 150 -9.76 22.65 15.39
CA ARG A 150 -8.42 22.48 15.97
C ARG A 150 -7.68 21.34 15.29
N LEU A 151 -8.33 20.18 15.14
CA LEU A 151 -7.77 19.01 14.47
C LEU A 151 -7.43 19.31 13.01
N VAL A 152 -8.35 19.90 12.26
CA VAL A 152 -8.11 20.30 10.85
C VAL A 152 -6.87 21.19 10.72
N LYS A 153 -6.68 22.17 11.62
CA LYS A 153 -5.50 23.05 11.59
C LYS A 153 -4.20 22.29 11.88
N LEU A 154 -4.24 21.30 12.77
CA LEU A 154 -3.08 20.47 13.10
C LEU A 154 -2.70 19.57 11.93
N LEU A 155 -3.67 18.86 11.34
CA LEU A 155 -3.44 18.03 10.15
C LEU A 155 -2.89 18.84 8.98
N ILE A 156 -3.49 19.99 8.66
CA ILE A 156 -2.99 20.85 7.58
C ILE A 156 -1.57 21.33 7.86
N ARG A 157 -1.24 21.68 9.11
CA ARG A 157 0.12 22.10 9.48
C ARG A 157 1.11 20.95 9.35
N PHE A 158 0.71 19.74 9.77
CA PHE A 158 1.52 18.53 9.65
C PHE A 158 1.79 18.20 8.18
N TRP A 159 0.76 18.12 7.33
CA TRP A 159 0.94 17.85 5.89
C TRP A 159 1.80 18.92 5.20
N LYS A 160 1.61 20.20 5.53
CA LYS A 160 2.45 21.28 5.00
C LYS A 160 3.92 21.18 5.41
N HIS A 161 4.19 20.68 6.63
CA HIS A 161 5.55 20.53 7.13
C HIS A 161 6.22 19.27 6.59
N SER A 162 5.49 18.16 6.56
CA SER A 162 5.99 16.86 6.15
C SER A 162 6.07 16.67 4.63
N MET A 163 5.34 17.46 3.82
CA MET A 163 5.14 17.20 2.38
C MET A 163 5.31 18.41 1.44
N ILE A 164 6.10 19.43 1.82
CA ILE A 164 6.58 20.56 0.97
C ILE A 164 6.40 20.24 -0.54
N LEU A 165 5.46 20.78 -1.35
CA LEU A 165 4.75 22.08 -1.40
C LEU A 165 3.29 21.92 -1.90
N PHE A 166 2.41 22.81 -1.45
CA PHE A 166 1.14 23.20 -2.11
C PHE A 166 1.36 24.52 -2.86
#